data_AF-A0A2G6GV29-F1
#
_entry.id   AF-A0A2G6GV29-F1
#
_cell.length_a   1.000
_cell.length_b   1.000
_cell.length_c   1.000
_cell.angle_alpha   90.00
_cell.angle_beta   90.00
_cell.angle_gamma   90.00
#
_symmetry.space_group_name_H-M   'P 1'
#
loop_
_entity.id
_entity.type
_entity.pdbx_description
1 polymer ?
#
loop_
_entity_poly.entity_id
_entity_poly.type
_entity_poly.pdbx_seq_one_letter_code
_entity_poly.pdbx_strand_id
1 'polypeptide(L)'
;YEASLKIYRDWKNTLDTAHDEGFDEGFGEGHEKGMEEGLRKGMEKGREAEKKALALSMLAEGMTVEVVSRITGLSEDFLRQL
;
A
#
# COMPACT_ATOMS: atom_id res chain seq x y z
N TYR A 1 44.58 -26.78 -19.72
CA TYR A 1 43.23 -26.95 -20.30
C TYR A 1 42.17 -27.12 -19.22
N GLU A 2 42.37 -28.00 -18.23
CA GLU A 2 41.41 -28.22 -17.14
C GLU A 2 41.27 -27.03 -16.17
N ALA A 3 42.38 -26.39 -15.81
CA ALA A 3 42.37 -25.26 -14.87
C ALA A 3 41.56 -24.05 -15.39
N SER A 4 41.65 -23.73 -16.69
CA SER A 4 40.89 -22.64 -17.32
C SER A 4 39.40 -22.95 -17.40
N LEU A 5 39.02 -24.22 -17.61
CA LEU A 5 37.62 -24.65 -17.61
C LEU A 5 36.99 -24.60 -16.23
N LYS A 6 37.77 -24.93 -15.18
CA LYS A 6 37.33 -24.83 -13.80
C LYS A 6 37.06 -23.37 -13.40
N ILE A 7 38.01 -22.48 -13.69
CA ILE A 7 37.86 -21.04 -13.40
C ILE A 7 36.63 -20.46 -14.12
N TYR A 8 36.41 -20.83 -15.39
CA TYR A 8 35.23 -20.38 -16.13
C TYR A 8 33.91 -20.84 -15.48
N ARG A 9 33.85 -22.10 -14.99
CA ARG A 9 32.66 -22.63 -14.30
C ARG A 9 32.41 -21.95 -12.96
N ASP A 10 33.46 -21.75 -12.17
CA ASP A 10 33.35 -21.11 -10.86
C ASP A 10 32.88 -19.65 -11.00
N TRP A 11 33.41 -18.92 -11.99
CA TRP A 11 32.96 -17.56 -12.33
C TRP A 11 31.52 -17.52 -12.83
N LYS A 12 31.14 -18.46 -13.72
CA LYS A 12 29.78 -18.54 -14.23
C LYS A 12 28.78 -18.81 -13.11
N ASN A 13 29.06 -19.79 -12.24
CA ASN A 13 28.20 -20.12 -11.12
C ASN A 13 28.06 -18.94 -10.14
N THR A 14 29.15 -18.21 -9.87
CA THR A 14 29.10 -17.02 -9.00
C THR A 14 28.21 -15.92 -9.59
N LEU A 15 28.29 -15.69 -10.91
CA LEU A 15 27.46 -14.71 -11.61
C LEU A 15 26.00 -15.14 -11.67
N ASP A 16 25.73 -16.42 -11.95
CA ASP A 16 24.38 -16.98 -12.00
C ASP A 16 23.72 -16.89 -10.61
N THR A 17 24.42 -17.28 -9.53
CA THR A 17 23.92 -17.12 -8.14
C THR A 17 23.65 -15.67 -7.79
N ALA A 18 24.56 -14.74 -8.09
CA ALA A 18 24.37 -13.33 -7.77
C ALA A 18 23.20 -12.69 -8.56
N HIS A 19 22.96 -13.14 -9.79
CA HIS A 19 21.82 -12.72 -10.60
C HIS A 19 20.50 -13.25 -10.03
N ASP A 20 20.46 -14.53 -9.65
CA ASP A 20 19.27 -15.17 -9.10
C ASP A 20 18.91 -14.58 -7.73
N GLU A 21 19.90 -14.38 -6.84
CA GLU A 21 19.71 -13.71 -5.54
C GLU A 21 19.21 -12.28 -5.73
N GLY A 22 19.83 -11.49 -6.62
CA GLY A 22 19.40 -10.12 -6.89
C GLY A 22 18.00 -10.02 -7.51
N PHE A 23 17.60 -11.00 -8.33
CA PHE A 23 16.25 -11.08 -8.89
C PHE A 23 15.23 -11.47 -7.82
N ASP A 24 15.51 -12.48 -7.00
CA ASP A 24 14.62 -12.94 -5.94
C ASP A 24 14.43 -11.86 -4.86
N GLU A 25 15.50 -11.18 -4.44
CA GLU A 25 15.43 -10.05 -3.51
C GLU A 25 14.66 -8.87 -4.12
N GLY A 26 15.00 -8.47 -5.35
CA GLY A 26 14.35 -7.35 -6.02
C GLY A 26 12.86 -7.59 -6.30
N PHE A 27 12.50 -8.82 -6.69
CA PHE A 27 11.11 -9.23 -6.89
C PHE A 27 10.36 -9.33 -5.57
N GLY A 28 10.97 -9.94 -4.55
CA GLY A 28 10.40 -10.06 -3.21
C GLY A 28 10.09 -8.70 -2.59
N GLU A 29 11.09 -7.81 -2.54
CA GLU A 29 10.91 -6.47 -2.00
C GLU A 29 9.92 -5.63 -2.82
N GLY A 30 9.98 -5.72 -4.15
CA GLY A 30 9.07 -4.98 -5.02
C GLY A 30 7.62 -5.42 -4.86
N HIS A 31 7.40 -6.73 -4.74
CA HIS A 31 6.08 -7.31 -4.55
C HIS A 31 5.51 -6.96 -3.17
N GLU A 32 6.31 -7.10 -2.11
CA GLU A 32 5.90 -6.79 -0.74
C GLU A 32 5.55 -5.30 -0.58
N LYS A 33 6.42 -4.40 -1.04
CA LYS A 33 6.17 -2.95 -1.00
C LYS A 33 4.91 -2.56 -1.80
N GLY A 34 4.73 -3.15 -2.99
CA GLY A 34 3.55 -2.90 -3.82
C GLY A 34 2.25 -3.37 -3.17
N MET A 35 2.27 -4.54 -2.53
CA MET A 35 1.11 -5.09 -1.83
C MET A 35 0.77 -4.29 -0.56
N GLU A 36 1.78 -3.94 0.25
CA GLU A 36 1.58 -3.13 1.45
C GLU A 36 1.04 -1.74 1.10
N GLU A 37 1.62 -1.07 0.10
CA GLU A 37 1.17 0.25 -0.32
C GLU A 37 -0.27 0.20 -0.88
N GLY A 38 -0.59 -0.81 -1.68
CA GLY A 38 -1.92 -1.05 -2.22
C GLY A 38 -2.96 -1.27 -1.13
N LEU A 39 -2.65 -2.13 -0.15
CA LEU A 39 -3.53 -2.43 0.98
C LEU A 39 -3.75 -1.18 1.83
N ARG A 40 -2.68 -0.46 2.18
CA ARG A 40 -2.76 0.77 2.99
C ARG A 40 -3.63 1.83 2.31
N LYS A 41 -3.39 2.11 1.02
CA LYS A 41 -4.19 3.06 0.23
C LYS A 41 -5.65 2.62 0.14
N GLY A 42 -5.91 1.32 -0.03
CA GLY A 42 -7.25 0.76 -0.09
C GLY A 42 -8.01 0.94 1.23
N MET A 43 -7.37 0.60 2.35
CA MET A 43 -7.97 0.75 3.68
C MET A 43 -8.23 2.21 4.05
N GLU A 44 -7.30 3.11 3.73
CA GLU A 44 -7.46 4.55 3.98
C GLU A 44 -8.64 5.12 3.18
N LYS A 45 -8.69 4.85 1.87
CA LYS A 45 -9.82 5.27 1.01
C LYS A 45 -11.14 4.68 1.48
N GLY A 46 -11.16 3.41 1.90
CA GLY A 46 -12.35 2.76 2.44
C GLY A 46 -12.86 3.45 3.70
N ARG A 47 -11.96 3.73 4.65
CA ARG A 47 -12.31 4.44 5.89
C ARG A 47 -12.80 5.86 5.65
N GLU A 48 -12.20 6.59 4.72
CA GLU A 48 -12.69 7.93 4.34
C GLU A 48 -14.07 7.86 3.69
N ALA A 49 -14.28 6.93 2.76
CA ALA A 49 -15.58 6.75 2.10
C ALA A 49 -16.68 6.38 3.10
N GLU A 50 -16.38 5.49 4.06
CA GLU A 50 -17.30 5.09 5.12
C GLU A 50 -17.66 6.27 6.02
N LYS A 51 -16.66 7.07 6.47
CA LYS A 51 -16.91 8.28 7.27
C LYS A 51 -17.82 9.27 6.55
N LYS A 52 -17.61 9.48 5.25
CA LYS A 52 -18.45 10.36 4.43
C LYS A 52 -19.87 9.81 4.28
N ALA A 53 -20.02 8.53 3.99
CA ALA A 53 -21.33 7.88 3.86
C ALA A 53 -22.12 7.94 5.18
N LEU A 54 -21.44 7.72 6.31
CA LEU A 54 -22.03 7.84 7.64
C LEU A 54 -22.47 9.28 7.92
N ALA A 55 -21.62 10.27 7.63
CA ALA A 55 -21.95 11.68 7.79
C ALA A 55 -23.17 12.10 6.95
N LEU A 56 -23.22 11.69 5.67
CA LEU A 56 -24.37 11.94 4.79
C LEU A 56 -25.66 11.33 5.35
N SER A 57 -25.59 10.10 5.85
CA SER A 57 -26.75 9.42 6.44
C SER A 57 -27.27 10.17 7.66
N MET A 58 -26.37 10.62 8.55
CA MET A 58 -26.74 11.39 9.74
C MET A 58 -27.34 12.76 9.40
N LEU A 59 -26.77 13.47 8.41
CA LEU A 59 -27.32 14.73 7.94
C LEU A 59 -28.70 14.55 7.28
N ALA A 60 -28.89 13.46 6.54
CA ALA A 60 -30.19 13.11 5.93
C ALA A 60 -31.25 12.77 6.99
N GLU A 61 -30.86 12.21 8.13
CA GLU A 61 -31.72 12.00 9.30
C GLU A 61 -32.03 13.30 10.08
N GLY A 62 -31.47 14.44 9.65
CA GLY A 62 -31.73 15.75 10.25
C GLY A 62 -30.86 16.08 11.45
N MET A 63 -29.76 15.35 11.66
CA MET A 63 -28.76 15.71 12.67
C MET A 63 -28.06 17.02 12.27
N THR A 64 -27.70 17.84 13.26
CA THR A 64 -26.98 19.09 12.97
C THR A 64 -25.52 18.83 12.64
N VAL A 65 -24.91 19.72 11.87
CA VAL A 65 -23.50 19.63 11.46
C VAL A 65 -22.58 19.52 12.67
N GLU A 66 -22.87 20.22 13.77
CA GLU A 66 -22.06 20.16 15.00
C GLU A 66 -22.08 18.77 15.65
N VAL A 67 -23.23 18.08 15.60
CA VAL A 67 -23.37 16.73 16.15
C VAL A 67 -22.66 15.72 15.25
N VAL A 68 -22.84 15.81 13.93
CA VAL A 68 -22.19 14.93 12.96
C VAL A 68 -20.67 15.10 13.01
N SER A 69 -20.18 16.33 13.12
CA SER A 69 -18.75 16.66 13.31
C SER A 69 -18.18 15.93 14.53
N ARG A 70 -18.89 16.00 15.67
CA ARG A 70 -18.46 15.34 16.91
C ARG A 70 -18.42 13.82 16.82
N ILE A 71 -19.36 13.20 16.10
CA ILE A 71 -19.46 11.73 15.99
C ILE A 71 -18.45 11.18 14.97
N THR A 72 -18.36 11.83 13.80
CA THR A 72 -17.54 11.33 12.68
C THR A 72 -16.09 11.82 12.74
N GLY A 73 -15.81 12.86 13.53
CA GLY A 73 -14.51 13.53 13.62
C GLY A 73 -14.15 14.32 12.36
N LEU A 74 -15.12 14.58 11.47
CA LEU A 74 -14.96 15.42 10.29
C LEU A 74 -15.12 16.89 10.66
N SER A 75 -14.38 17.78 9.99
CA SER A 75 -14.54 19.21 10.23
C SER A 75 -15.90 19.70 9.75
N GLU A 76 -16.45 20.71 10.42
CA GLU A 76 -17.72 21.30 10.02
C GLU A 76 -17.66 21.88 8.60
N ASP A 77 -16.54 22.48 8.21
CA ASP A 77 -16.33 22.98 6.84
C ASP A 77 -16.43 21.87 5.81
N PHE A 78 -15.85 20.71 6.10
CA PHE A 78 -15.92 19.55 5.22
C PHE A 78 -17.35 19.01 5.14
N LEU A 79 -18.07 18.95 6.27
CA LEU A 79 -19.46 18.51 6.32
C LEU A 79 -20.44 19.47 5.61
N ARG A 80 -20.15 20.78 5.60
CA ARG A 80 -20.94 21.77 4.86
C ARG A 80 -20.72 21.72 3.35
N GLN A 81 -19.61 21.11 2.91
CA GLN A 81 -19.27 20.90 1.49
C GLN A 81 -19.70 19.54 0.96
N LEU A 82 -20.15 18.64 1.85
CA LEU A 82 -20.66 17.32 1.51
C LEU A 82 -22.07 17.40 0.90
#